data_AF-A0A3B9JBN0-F1
#
_entry.id   AF-A0A3B9JBN0-F1
#
_cell.length_a   1.000
_cell.length_b   1.000
_cell.length_c   1.000
_cell.angle_alpha   90.00
_cell.angle_beta   90.00
_cell.angle_gamma   90.00
#
_symmetry.space_group_name_H-M   'P 1'
#
loop_
_entity.id
_entity.type
_entity.pdbx_description
1 polymer ?
#
loop_
_entity_poly.entity_id
_entity_poly.type
_entity_poly.pdbx_seq_one_letter_code
_entity_poly.pdbx_strand_id
1 'polypeptide(L)' 'MDEDLITTKQVAEALRCTQVYVTLLIKRGHFPGARKLDPTRRNSSFRVPRAELIAYQEKQLSKLPKSDE' A
#
# COMPACT_ATOMS: atom_id res chain seq x y z
N MET A 1 14.38 5.49 13.55
CA MET A 1 13.05 5.98 13.11
C MET A 1 12.48 4.94 12.16
N ASP A 2 11.95 3.85 12.70
CA ASP A 2 11.27 2.76 11.98
C ASP A 2 9.73 2.95 11.98
N GLU A 3 9.26 4.17 12.26
CA GLU A 3 8.05 4.39 13.05
C GLU A 3 6.72 4.40 12.31
N ASP A 4 6.67 4.14 11.00
CA ASP A 4 5.39 4.15 10.27
C ASP A 4 5.29 3.05 9.21
N LEU A 5 5.83 1.87 9.51
CA LEU A 5 5.62 0.68 8.69
C LEU A 5 4.28 0.02 9.06
N ILE A 6 3.32 0.12 8.15
CA ILE A 6 2.00 -0.47 8.31
C ILE A 6 1.90 -1.83 7.64
N THR A 7 0.99 -2.66 8.15
CA THR A 7 0.72 -3.99 7.59
C THR A 7 -0.16 -3.90 6.34
N THR A 8 -0.10 -4.92 5.49
CA THR A 8 -1.00 -5.05 4.34
C THR A 8 -2.48 -5.05 4.74
N LYS A 9 -2.81 -5.52 5.95
CA LYS A 9 -4.16 -5.46 6.51
C LYS A 9 -4.61 -4.01 6.74
N GLN A 10 -3.77 -3.19 7.38
CA GLN A 10 -4.09 -1.77 7.61
C GLN A 10 -4.19 -0.99 6.30
N VAL A 11 -3.31 -1.29 5.33
CA VAL A 11 -3.39 -0.71 3.98
C VAL A 11 -4.71 -1.11 3.31
N ALA A 12 -5.11 -2.38 3.43
CA ALA A 12 -6.35 -2.88 2.86
C ALA A 12 -7.57 -2.20 3.47
N GLU A 13 -7.59 -2.00 4.79
CA GLU A 13 -8.64 -1.27 5.50
C GLU A 13 -8.71 0.19 5.05
N ALA A 14 -7.56 0.88 4.94
CA ALA A 14 -7.50 2.27 4.50
C ALA A 14 -7.93 2.49 3.05
N LEU A 15 -7.66 1.51 2.17
CA LEU A 15 -8.06 1.53 0.77
C LEU A 15 -9.42 0.85 0.52
N ARG A 16 -10.10 0.36 1.57
CA ARG A 16 -11.33 -0.43 1.48
C ARG A 16 -11.25 -1.55 0.43
N CYS A 17 -10.13 -2.29 0.42
CA CYS A 17 -9.87 -3.37 -0.54
C CYS A 17 -9.41 -4.65 0.18
N THR A 18 -9.10 -5.70 -0.58
CA THR A 18 -8.60 -6.97 -0.01
C THR A 18 -7.08 -6.98 0.14
N GLN A 19 -6.55 -7.73 1.11
CA GLN A 19 -5.09 -7.87 1.29
C GLN A 19 -4.40 -8.48 0.05
N VAL A 20 -5.12 -9.33 -0.70
CA VAL A 20 -4.65 -9.89 -1.97
C VAL A 20 -4.43 -8.77 -2.99
N TYR A 21 -5.38 -7.82 -3.08
CA TYR A 21 -5.25 -6.66 -3.94
C TYR A 21 -4.06 -5.78 -3.55
N VAL A 22 -3.86 -5.52 -2.26
CA VAL A 22 -2.67 -4.80 -1.78
C VAL A 22 -1.38 -5.50 -2.19
N THR A 23 -1.32 -6.83 -2.09
CA THR A 23 -0.15 -7.60 -2.51
C THR A 23 0.09 -7.48 -4.02
N LEU A 24 -0.97 -7.44 -4.83
CA LEU A 24 -0.87 -7.17 -6.27
C LEU A 24 -0.34 -5.76 -6.53
N LEU A 25 -0.80 -4.74 -5.78
CA LEU A 25 -0.29 -3.37 -5.91
C LEU A 25 1.21 -3.28 -5.60
N ILE A 26 1.66 -3.97 -4.54
CA ILE A 26 3.09 -4.07 -4.21
C ILE A 26 3.86 -4.71 -5.36
N LYS A 27 3.39 -5.85 -5.89
CA LYS A 27 4.02 -6.54 -7.02
C LYS A 27 4.03 -5.71 -8.31
N ARG A 28 3.05 -4.83 -8.50
CA ARG A 28 2.99 -3.87 -9.61
C ARG A 28 3.89 -2.65 -9.43
N GLY A 29 4.57 -2.52 -8.29
CA GLY A 29 5.48 -1.41 -8.01
C GLY A 29 4.79 -0.12 -7.57
N HIS A 30 3.55 -0.19 -7.10
CA HIS A 30 2.87 1.00 -6.54
C HIS A 30 3.41 1.41 -5.17
N PHE A 31 4.07 0.47 -4.47
CA PHE A 31 4.68 0.69 -3.16
C PHE A 31 6.16 0.30 -3.21
N PRO A 32 7.06 1.19 -3.68
CA PRO A 32 8.47 0.86 -3.91
C PRO A 32 9.23 0.54 -2.60
N GLY A 33 8.84 1.13 -1.48
CA GLY A 33 9.42 0.88 -0.16
C GLY A 33 8.78 -0.31 0.58
N ALA A 34 7.83 -1.00 -0.04
CA ALA A 34 7.24 -2.18 0.55
C ALA A 34 8.25 -3.33 0.64
N ARG A 35 8.48 -3.84 1.84
CA ARG A 35 9.43 -4.93 2.11
C ARG A 35 8.77 -6.07 2.87
N LYS A 36 9.26 -7.29 2.64
CA LYS A 36 8.91 -8.42 3.50
C LYS A 36 9.55 -8.24 4.86
N LEU A 37 8.85 -8.64 5.92
CA LEU A 37 9.42 -8.68 7.27
C LEU A 37 10.59 -9.68 7.36
N ASP A 38 10.46 -10.79 6.65
CA ASP A 38 11.48 -11.83 6.52
C ASP A 38 11.66 -12.15 5.03
N PRO A 39 12.80 -11.76 4.43
CA PRO A 39 13.03 -11.98 3.00
C PRO A 39 13.21 -13.46 2.65
N THR A 40 13.59 -14.31 3.62
CA THR A 40 13.88 -15.73 3.39
C THR A 40 12.61 -16.59 3.35
N ARG A 41 11.53 -16.14 4.00
CA ARG A 41 10.26 -16.87 4.05
C ARG A 41 9.34 -16.50 2.88
N ARG A 42 8.82 -17.53 2.20
CA ARG A 42 7.88 -17.37 1.07
C ARG A 42 6.63 -16.55 1.45
N ASN A 43 6.04 -16.84 2.61
CA ASN A 43 4.77 -16.26 3.08
C ASN A 43 4.97 -15.16 4.14
N SER A 44 6.13 -14.53 4.19
CA SER A 44 6.36 -13.43 5.12
C SER A 44 5.45 -12.24 4.80
N SER A 45 4.92 -11.61 5.85
CA SER A 45 4.06 -10.43 5.70
C SER A 45 4.85 -9.25 5.13
N PHE A 46 4.21 -8.49 4.24
CA PHE A 46 4.75 -7.22 3.78
C PHE A 46 4.52 -6.11 4.82
N ARG A 47 5.45 -5.15 4.81
CA ARG A 47 5.40 -3.89 5.53
C ARG A 47 5.52 -2.78 4.51
N VAL A 48 4.56 -1.87 4.54
CA VAL A 48 4.46 -0.75 3.61
C VAL A 48 4.71 0.54 4.39
N PRO A 49 5.53 1.48 3.90
CA PRO A 49 5.64 2.79 4.53
C PRO A 49 4.31 3.55 4.45
N ARG A 50 3.85 4.11 5.57
CA ARG A 50 2.60 4.88 5.61
C ARG A 50 2.60 6.08 4.66
N ALA A 51 3.75 6.72 4.46
CA ALA A 51 3.91 7.80 3.49
C ALA A 51 3.50 7.39 2.07
N GLU A 52 3.80 6.16 1.66
CA GLU A 52 3.43 5.67 0.33
C GLU A 52 1.93 5.38 0.21
N LEU A 53 1.28 4.95 1.30
CA LEU A 53 -0.17 4.83 1.34
C LEU A 53 -0.83 6.19 1.07
N ILE A 54 -0.36 7.24 1.73
CA ILE A 54 -0.88 8.61 1.57
C ILE A 54 -0.66 9.07 0.12
N ALA A 55 0.57 8.95 -0.39
CA ALA A 55 0.90 9.31 -1.76
C ALA A 55 0.06 8.53 -2.79
N TYR A 56 -0.23 7.26 -2.52
CA TYR A 56 -1.10 6.45 -3.38
C TYR A 56 -2.54 6.97 -3.34
N GLN A 57 -3.09 7.29 -2.17
CA GLN A 57 -4.43 7.86 -2.02
C GLN A 57 -4.56 9.19 -2.76
N GLU A 58 -3.60 10.10 -2.58
CA GLU A 58 -3.55 11.38 -3.30
C GLU A 58 -3.53 11.18 -4.82
N LYS A 59 -2.73 10.22 -5.29
CA LYS A 59 -2.68 9.87 -6.72
C LYS A 59 -4.00 9.33 -7.25
N GLN A 60 -4.74 8.55 -6.45
CA GLN A 60 -6.08 8.09 -6.84
C GLN A 60 -7.09 9.24 -6.87
N LEU A 61 -7.07 10.12 -5.87
CA LEU A 61 -7.90 11.34 -5.83
C LEU A 61 -7.63 12.25 -7.04
N SER A 62 -6.37 12.44 -7.43
CA SER A 62 -5.99 13.26 -8.59
C SER A 62 -6.45 12.70 -9.93
N LYS A 63 -6.71 11.39 -10.01
CA LYS A 63 -7.18 10.69 -11.21
C LYS A 63 -8.69 10.64 -11.33
N LEU A 64 -9.43 10.99 -10.27
CA LEU A 64 -10.86 11.11 -10.36
C LEU A 64 -11.14 12.38 -11.18
N PRO A 65 -11.81 12.28 -12.36
CA PRO A 65 -12.22 13.49 -13.06
C PRO A 65 -13.08 14.29 -12.10
N LYS A 66 -12.76 15.58 -11.93
CA LYS A 66 -13.73 16.52 -11.38
C LYS A 66 -14.94 16.39 -12.29
N SER A 67 -16.00 15.77 -11.78
CA SER A 67 -17.32 16.03 -12.33
C SER A 67 -17.55 17.50 -12.04
N ASP A 68 -17.29 18.33 -13.05
CA ASP A 68 -17.81 19.69 -13.18
C ASP A 68 -19.31 19.63 -12.84
N GLU A 69 -19.70 20.37 -11.80
CA GLU A 69 -21.08 20.75 -11.52
C GLU A 69 -21.23 22.24 -11.86
#